data_AF-A0A8W8MI79-F1
#
_entry.id   AF-A0A8W8MI79-F1
#
_cell.length_a   1.000
_cell.length_b   1.000
_cell.length_c   1.000
_cell.angle_alpha   90.00
_cell.angle_beta   90.00
_cell.angle_gamma   90.00
#
_symmetry.space_group_name_H-M   'P 1'
#
loop_
_entity.id
_entity.type
_entity.pdbx_description
1 polymer ?
#
loop_
_entity_poly.entity_id
_entity_poly.type
_entity_poly.pdbx_seq_one_letter_code
_entity_poly.pdbx_strand_id
1 'polypeptide(L)'
;MLLFQIFRCPWLLITVLVPCYGSLKPGFSQLQRGHRLDRKLIQSFTKVSFLDCVTECMVTPRCKSVNYFKGANYCEINYENKTTAETNYMDSAGWVYSERGHWPKELAGACSNSTCEINQTCKHKRYSEENFFECVLSDCGIPDQKGINLNTTRREDAIGIRRRIHASCSDGYSQSGSGRLNCQSNGEWKYNIVCTDIDECLSNPCQNGGTCSNNNGSFTFLKREMQNIIRSKDLEWGIFSVNGLLPELDYSVPFQSEKFCFIVLMLAEDMTFMGYEAYRAKKFSETHLLQL
;
A
#
# COMPACT_ATOMS: atom_id res chain seq x y z
N MET A 1 -11.86 91.67 18.40
CA MET A 1 -11.76 90.88 19.65
C MET A 1 -12.64 89.65 19.49
N LEU A 2 -12.06 88.52 19.07
CA LEU A 2 -12.74 87.23 19.04
C LEU A 2 -11.73 86.21 19.58
N LEU A 3 -12.04 85.67 20.75
CA LEU A 3 -11.19 84.82 21.58
C LEU A 3 -11.03 83.43 20.96
N PHE A 4 -9.79 82.98 20.76
CA PHE A 4 -9.45 81.58 20.55
C PHE A 4 -9.69 80.80 21.86
N GLN A 5 -10.67 79.89 21.87
CA GLN A 5 -10.84 78.91 22.95
C GLN A 5 -10.13 77.62 22.54
N ILE A 6 -9.00 77.35 23.21
CA ILE A 6 -8.24 76.10 23.09
C ILE A 6 -8.96 75.05 23.94
N PHE A 7 -9.71 74.15 23.30
CA PHE A 7 -10.20 72.94 23.97
C PHE A 7 -9.03 71.96 24.14
N ARG A 8 -8.45 71.94 25.36
CA ARG A 8 -7.59 70.85 25.81
C ARG A 8 -8.45 69.58 25.93
N CYS A 9 -8.37 68.70 24.93
CA CYS A 9 -8.87 67.34 25.05
C CYS A 9 -7.93 66.59 26.01
N PRO A 10 -8.34 66.17 27.22
CA PRO A 10 -7.48 65.39 28.08
C PRO A 10 -7.33 64.02 27.40
N TRP A 11 -6.08 63.65 27.13
CA TRP A 11 -5.72 62.31 26.67
C TRP A 11 -6.08 61.30 27.77
N LEU A 12 -7.32 60.82 27.76
CA LEU A 12 -7.66 59.54 28.35
C LEU A 12 -6.97 58.48 27.47
N LEU A 13 -5.81 58.03 27.94
CA LEU A 13 -5.19 56.77 27.56
C LEU A 13 -6.17 55.64 27.92
N ILE A 14 -7.19 55.45 27.09
CA ILE A 14 -7.97 54.23 27.09
C ILE A 14 -7.03 53.18 26.50
N THR A 15 -6.29 52.50 27.37
CA THR A 15 -5.69 51.21 27.03
C THR A 15 -6.85 50.26 26.75
N VAL A 16 -7.32 50.24 25.51
CA VAL A 16 -8.18 49.16 25.02
C VAL A 16 -7.28 47.93 25.01
N LEU A 17 -7.25 47.21 26.14
CA LEU A 17 -6.87 45.81 26.15
C LEU A 17 -7.91 45.13 25.28
N VAL A 18 -7.65 45.02 23.98
CA VAL A 18 -8.38 44.08 23.12
C VAL A 18 -8.04 42.72 23.69
N PRO A 19 -8.96 42.01 24.36
CA PRO A 19 -8.68 40.65 24.79
C PRO A 19 -8.50 39.85 23.50
N CYS A 20 -7.26 39.47 23.22
CA CYS A 20 -6.96 38.56 22.13
C CYS A 20 -7.46 37.19 22.59
N TYR A 21 -8.74 36.88 22.37
CA TYR A 21 -9.26 35.53 22.48
C TYR A 21 -8.69 34.75 21.30
N GLY A 22 -7.42 34.37 21.41
CA GLY A 22 -6.77 33.42 20.52
C GLY A 22 -7.31 32.02 20.77
N SER A 23 -8.60 31.80 20.53
CA SER A 23 -9.11 30.45 20.32
C SER A 23 -8.48 29.98 19.00
N LEU A 24 -7.39 29.23 19.09
CA LEU A 24 -6.81 28.52 17.96
C LEU A 24 -7.96 27.85 17.20
N LYS A 25 -8.07 28.11 15.88
CA LYS A 25 -9.17 27.56 15.07
C LYS A 25 -9.35 26.06 15.39
N PRO A 26 -10.60 25.58 15.53
CA PRO A 26 -10.88 24.19 15.90
C PRO A 26 -10.08 23.26 14.98
N GLY A 27 -9.10 22.57 15.57
CA GLY A 27 -8.12 21.77 14.84
C GLY A 27 -6.67 21.97 15.25
N PHE A 28 -6.25 23.20 15.49
CA PHE A 28 -4.90 23.50 15.98
C PHE A 28 -4.75 23.31 17.49
N SER A 29 -5.82 22.94 18.19
CA SER A 29 -5.79 22.54 19.59
C SER A 29 -5.24 21.12 19.80
N GLN A 30 -5.18 20.30 18.75
CA GLN A 30 -4.75 18.89 18.81
C GLN A 30 -3.31 18.67 18.29
N LEU A 31 -2.45 19.69 18.43
CA LEU A 31 -1.06 19.61 18.01
C LEU A 31 -0.25 18.74 18.98
N GLN A 32 0.41 17.70 18.46
CA GLN A 32 1.26 16.80 19.23
C GLN A 32 2.70 17.31 19.19
N ARG A 33 3.09 18.07 20.22
CA ARG A 33 4.45 18.65 20.34
C ARG A 33 5.44 17.59 20.82
N GLY A 34 6.70 17.71 20.39
CA GLY A 34 7.76 16.78 20.76
C GLY A 34 7.61 15.41 20.08
N HIS A 35 6.87 15.32 18.98
CA HIS A 35 6.63 14.07 18.28
C HIS A 35 6.77 14.24 16.78
N ARG A 36 7.11 13.14 16.10
CA ARG A 36 7.32 13.07 14.65
C ARG A 36 6.93 11.68 14.14
N LEU A 37 6.38 11.63 12.93
CA LEU A 37 6.19 10.39 12.19
C LEU A 37 7.34 10.18 11.20
N ASP A 38 8.13 9.12 11.37
CA ASP A 38 9.33 8.88 10.55
C ASP A 38 9.04 8.05 9.29
N ARG A 39 9.86 8.22 8.23
CA ARG A 39 9.84 7.52 6.92
C ARG A 39 8.63 7.72 6.02
N LYS A 40 7.44 8.02 6.55
CA LYS A 40 6.16 8.09 5.81
C LYS A 40 5.99 9.35 4.94
N LEU A 41 7.09 9.86 4.39
CA LEU A 41 7.21 11.17 3.76
C LEU A 41 6.75 11.15 2.30
N ILE A 42 5.85 12.06 1.94
CA ILE A 42 5.54 12.39 0.55
C ILE A 42 6.59 13.36 0.01
N GLN A 43 6.72 14.51 0.69
CA GLN A 43 7.61 15.61 0.30
C GLN A 43 7.99 16.44 1.53
N SER A 44 9.15 17.07 1.46
CA SER A 44 9.58 18.06 2.44
C SER A 44 9.76 19.45 1.82
N PHE A 45 9.58 20.46 2.65
CA PHE A 45 9.67 21.87 2.29
C PHE A 45 10.50 22.63 3.32
N THR A 46 11.37 23.50 2.85
CA THR A 46 12.20 24.37 3.70
C THR A 46 11.67 25.80 3.67
N LYS A 47 11.83 26.53 4.78
CA LYS A 47 11.46 27.95 4.89
C LYS A 47 9.96 28.21 4.69
N VAL A 48 9.12 27.27 5.11
CA VAL A 48 7.65 27.40 5.06
C VAL A 48 7.11 27.56 6.47
N SER A 49 6.01 28.31 6.64
CA SER A 49 5.34 28.38 7.93
C SER A 49 4.60 27.07 8.23
N PHE A 50 4.22 26.87 9.49
CA PHE A 50 3.38 25.73 9.86
C PHE A 50 2.03 25.76 9.12
N LEU A 51 1.46 26.95 8.89
CA LEU A 51 0.21 27.09 8.16
C LEU A 51 0.39 26.71 6.69
N ASP A 52 1.47 27.15 6.05
CA ASP A 52 1.79 26.76 4.67
C ASP A 52 1.97 25.24 4.58
N CYS A 53 2.67 24.63 5.53
CA CYS A 53 2.84 23.18 5.63
C CYS A 53 1.51 22.42 5.65
N VAL A 54 0.56 22.91 6.47
CA VAL A 54 -0.80 22.37 6.54
C VAL A 54 -1.55 22.58 5.22
N THR A 55 -1.46 23.77 4.62
CA THR A 55 -2.09 24.05 3.32
C THR A 55 -1.54 23.17 2.20
N GLU A 56 -0.23 22.94 2.13
CA GLU A 56 0.41 22.03 1.17
C GLU A 56 -0.13 20.59 1.32
N CYS A 57 -0.31 20.12 2.55
CA CYS A 57 -0.95 18.83 2.81
C CYS A 57 -2.43 18.83 2.40
N MET A 58 -3.16 19.91 2.65
CA MET A 58 -4.59 20.02 2.34
C MET A 58 -4.87 20.01 0.83
N VAL A 59 -3.97 20.55 0.01
CA VAL A 59 -4.10 20.53 -1.45
C VAL A 59 -3.52 19.27 -2.11
N THR A 60 -2.91 18.39 -1.32
CA THR A 60 -2.35 17.10 -1.76
C THR A 60 -3.26 15.95 -1.32
N PRO A 61 -4.02 15.29 -2.21
CA PRO A 61 -5.01 14.26 -1.86
C PRO A 61 -4.45 13.09 -1.03
N ARG A 62 -3.23 12.63 -1.30
CA ARG A 62 -2.59 11.53 -0.56
C ARG A 62 -2.13 11.90 0.85
N CYS A 63 -2.02 13.19 1.17
CA CYS A 63 -1.49 13.60 2.46
C CYS A 63 -2.49 13.35 3.60
N LYS A 64 -2.00 12.79 4.71
CA LYS A 64 -2.78 12.43 5.90
C LYS A 64 -2.29 13.11 7.18
N SER A 65 -1.03 13.50 7.26
CA SER A 65 -0.46 14.20 8.42
C SER A 65 0.75 15.03 8.03
N VAL A 66 1.23 15.90 8.94
CA VAL A 66 2.46 16.66 8.77
C VAL A 66 3.37 16.54 9.99
N ASN A 67 4.69 16.58 9.76
CA ASN A 67 5.67 16.94 10.77
C ASN A 67 6.19 18.35 10.48
N TYR A 68 6.29 19.17 11.51
CA TYR A 68 6.84 20.51 11.41
C TYR A 68 7.93 20.74 12.43
N PHE A 69 9.11 21.13 11.96
CA PHE A 69 10.23 21.51 12.80
C PHE A 69 10.35 23.03 12.87
N LYS A 70 9.98 23.59 14.02
CA LYS A 70 9.93 25.04 14.23
C LYS A 70 11.32 25.69 14.13
N GLY A 71 12.38 24.98 14.54
CA GLY A 71 13.74 25.52 14.58
C GLY A 71 14.30 25.92 13.20
N ALA A 72 13.79 25.33 12.11
CA ALA A 72 14.25 25.61 10.75
C ALA A 72 13.14 26.03 9.78
N ASN A 73 11.91 26.21 10.26
CA ASN A 73 10.72 26.37 9.41
C ASN A 73 10.67 25.28 8.33
N TYR A 74 10.79 24.02 8.79
CA TYR A 74 10.91 22.85 7.94
C TYR A 74 9.67 21.98 8.09
N CYS A 75 9.09 21.60 6.96
CA CYS A 75 7.84 20.86 6.86
C CYS A 75 8.07 19.53 6.17
N GLU A 76 7.39 18.51 6.66
CA GLU A 76 7.27 17.19 6.07
C GLU A 76 5.80 16.86 5.97
N ILE A 77 5.32 16.53 4.77
CA ILE A 77 3.95 16.06 4.57
C ILE A 77 3.98 14.53 4.41
N ASN A 78 3.07 13.83 5.07
CA ASN A 78 3.10 12.36 5.19
C ASN A 78 1.87 11.71 4.56
N TYR A 79 2.04 10.49 4.05
CA TYR A 79 0.97 9.71 3.42
C TYR A 79 0.14 8.88 4.41
N GLU A 80 0.61 8.76 5.65
CA GLU A 80 -0.01 8.01 6.75
C GLU A 80 -0.31 8.93 7.95
N ASN A 81 -1.17 8.44 8.85
CA ASN A 81 -1.43 9.06 10.15
C ASN A 81 -0.92 8.15 11.28
N LYS A 82 -1.09 8.58 12.54
CA LYS A 82 -0.55 7.89 13.71
C LYS A 82 -1.11 6.49 13.87
N THR A 83 -2.41 6.31 13.60
CA THR A 83 -3.06 5.00 13.73
C THR A 83 -2.58 4.01 12.68
N THR A 84 -2.33 4.46 11.44
CA THR A 84 -1.82 3.59 10.37
C THR A 84 -0.32 3.27 10.49
N ALA A 85 0.44 4.08 11.23
CA ALA A 85 1.90 4.04 11.25
C ALA A 85 2.45 4.13 12.68
N GLU A 86 1.81 3.43 13.62
CA GLU A 86 2.08 3.53 15.05
C GLU A 86 3.56 3.24 15.39
N THR A 87 4.17 2.24 14.75
CA THR A 87 5.58 1.88 14.97
C THR A 87 6.57 2.93 14.48
N ASN A 88 6.14 3.87 13.63
CA ASN A 88 6.95 4.98 13.12
C ASN A 88 6.68 6.30 13.86
N TYR A 89 5.72 6.33 14.77
CA TYR A 89 5.41 7.50 15.58
C TYR A 89 6.32 7.53 16.80
N MET A 90 7.14 8.56 16.92
CA MET A 90 8.20 8.63 17.93
C MET A 90 8.29 9.98 18.63
N ASP A 91 8.81 9.94 19.85
CA ASP A 91 9.25 11.14 20.56
C ASP A 91 10.41 11.79 19.80
N SER A 92 10.25 13.06 19.46
CA SER A 92 11.23 13.85 18.73
C SER A 92 11.14 15.31 19.15
N ALA A 93 12.07 15.73 20.03
CA ALA A 93 12.08 17.06 20.58
C ALA A 93 12.21 18.14 19.48
N GLY A 94 11.45 19.23 19.62
CA GLY A 94 11.43 20.34 18.67
C GLY A 94 10.52 20.14 17.45
N TRP A 95 9.95 18.95 17.27
CA TRP A 95 8.98 18.65 16.23
C TRP A 95 7.54 18.84 16.71
N VAL A 96 6.66 19.13 15.76
CA VAL A 96 5.21 19.21 15.95
C VAL A 96 4.55 18.30 14.92
N TYR A 97 3.82 17.31 15.40
CA TYR A 97 3.01 16.42 14.56
C TYR A 97 1.55 16.87 14.57
N SER A 98 0.89 16.79 13.41
CA SER A 98 -0.54 17.10 13.28
C SER A 98 -1.18 16.30 12.15
N GLU A 99 -2.49 16.02 12.27
CA GLU A 99 -3.23 15.18 11.33
C GLU A 99 -4.27 15.96 10.54
N ARG A 100 -4.46 15.54 9.28
CA ARG A 100 -5.36 16.20 8.35
C ARG A 100 -6.80 16.25 8.82
N GLY A 101 -7.26 15.22 9.50
CA GLY A 101 -8.62 15.15 10.04
C GLY A 101 -8.92 16.21 11.09
N HIS A 102 -7.89 16.82 11.69
CA HIS A 102 -8.08 17.85 12.70
C HIS A 102 -8.27 19.24 12.07
N TRP A 103 -7.81 19.48 10.84
CA TRP A 103 -7.75 20.83 10.31
C TRP A 103 -9.06 21.30 9.65
N PRO A 104 -9.37 22.61 9.71
CA PRO A 104 -10.49 23.18 8.98
C PRO A 104 -10.32 23.01 7.46
N LYS A 105 -11.38 22.55 6.78
CA LYS A 105 -11.36 22.31 5.32
C LYS A 105 -11.12 23.58 4.51
N GLU A 106 -11.50 24.73 5.06
CA GLU A 106 -11.38 26.05 4.43
C GLU A 106 -9.91 26.46 4.20
N LEU A 107 -8.95 25.82 4.87
CA LEU A 107 -7.51 26.05 4.65
C LEU A 107 -7.05 25.64 3.25
N ALA A 108 -7.81 24.78 2.57
CA ALA A 108 -7.58 24.45 1.17
C ALA A 108 -8.12 25.53 0.21
N GLY A 109 -8.79 26.58 0.69
CA GLY A 109 -9.37 27.63 -0.17
C GLY A 109 -10.21 27.08 -1.32
N ALA A 110 -9.96 27.52 -2.56
CA ALA A 110 -10.59 27.00 -3.77
C ALA A 110 -10.42 25.46 -3.97
N CYS A 111 -9.34 24.86 -3.45
CA CYS A 111 -9.09 23.42 -3.53
C CYS A 111 -9.95 22.60 -2.56
N SER A 112 -10.68 23.23 -1.63
CA SER A 112 -11.56 22.53 -0.68
C SER A 112 -12.66 21.71 -1.37
N ASN A 113 -13.15 22.17 -2.52
CA ASN A 113 -14.14 21.50 -3.36
C ASN A 113 -13.50 20.88 -4.62
N SER A 114 -12.19 20.61 -4.60
CA SER A 114 -11.52 20.04 -5.77
C SER A 114 -11.97 18.61 -6.04
N THR A 115 -12.11 18.29 -7.32
CA THR A 115 -12.36 16.93 -7.83
C THR A 115 -11.08 16.30 -8.39
N CYS A 116 -9.90 16.76 -7.94
CA CYS A 116 -8.63 16.25 -8.42
C CYS A 116 -8.49 14.76 -8.08
N GLU A 117 -7.89 14.02 -9.02
CA GLU A 117 -7.60 12.59 -8.82
C GLU A 117 -6.54 12.40 -7.72
N ILE A 118 -6.43 11.19 -7.19
CA ILE A 118 -5.53 10.90 -6.07
C ILE A 118 -4.04 11.06 -6.43
N ASN A 119 -3.70 10.97 -7.72
CA ASN A 119 -2.37 11.17 -8.30
C ASN A 119 -2.14 12.60 -8.82
N GLN A 120 -3.00 13.55 -8.44
CA GLN A 120 -2.91 14.96 -8.80
C GLN A 120 -2.80 15.81 -7.53
N THR A 121 -2.18 16.98 -7.63
CA THR A 121 -2.14 18.00 -6.58
C THR A 121 -2.91 19.22 -7.06
N CYS A 122 -3.77 19.75 -6.20
CA CYS A 122 -4.52 20.95 -6.50
C CYS A 122 -3.63 22.19 -6.34
N LYS A 123 -3.61 23.08 -7.34
CA LYS A 123 -2.87 24.34 -7.30
C LYS A 123 -3.81 25.52 -7.48
N HIS A 124 -3.67 26.51 -6.59
CA HIS A 124 -4.38 27.78 -6.71
C HIS A 124 -3.79 28.64 -7.82
N LYS A 125 -4.64 29.27 -8.66
CA LYS A 125 -4.19 30.32 -9.57
C LYS A 125 -4.15 31.66 -8.85
N ARG A 126 -2.95 32.20 -8.65
CA ARG A 126 -2.65 33.43 -7.88
C ARG A 126 -3.33 34.72 -8.40
N TYR A 127 -3.82 34.72 -9.64
CA TYR A 127 -4.37 35.91 -10.33
C TYR A 127 -5.81 35.73 -10.83
N SER A 128 -6.53 34.71 -10.35
CA SER A 128 -7.94 34.51 -10.68
C SER A 128 -8.81 35.11 -9.58
N GLU A 129 -9.68 36.05 -9.94
CA GLU A 129 -10.70 36.61 -9.03
C GLU A 129 -11.80 35.59 -8.68
N GLU A 130 -11.87 34.48 -9.44
CA GLU A 130 -12.78 33.37 -9.17
C GLU A 130 -12.06 32.16 -8.57
N ASN A 131 -12.82 31.31 -7.87
CA ASN A 131 -12.48 30.02 -7.24
C ASN A 131 -11.89 28.99 -8.23
N PHE A 132 -10.85 29.35 -8.97
CA PHE A 132 -10.26 28.53 -10.00
C PHE A 132 -9.01 27.85 -9.45
N PHE A 133 -9.05 26.53 -9.46
CA PHE A 133 -7.91 25.67 -9.18
C PHE A 133 -7.55 24.84 -10.41
N GLU A 134 -6.32 24.36 -10.45
CA GLU A 134 -5.84 23.44 -11.47
C GLU A 134 -5.33 22.16 -10.81
N CYS A 135 -5.73 21.00 -11.34
CA CYS A 135 -5.20 19.73 -10.90
C CYS A 135 -3.96 19.40 -11.71
N VAL A 136 -2.82 19.30 -11.04
CA VAL A 136 -1.52 19.03 -11.68
C VAL A 136 -1.06 17.65 -11.29
N LEU A 137 -0.70 16.81 -12.27
CA LEU A 137 -0.15 15.48 -12.02
C LEU A 137 1.02 15.54 -11.02
N SER A 138 0.95 14.70 -10.00
CA SER A 138 1.91 14.65 -8.91
C SER A 138 2.62 13.30 -8.81
N ASP A 139 2.00 12.21 -9.27
CA ASP A 139 2.59 10.88 -9.31
C ASP A 139 2.04 10.00 -10.44
N CYS A 140 2.66 8.84 -10.64
CA CYS A 140 2.25 7.86 -11.66
C CYS A 140 1.32 6.77 -11.12
N GLY A 141 0.81 6.91 -9.89
CA GLY A 141 0.06 5.85 -9.21
C GLY A 141 0.89 4.63 -8.86
N ILE A 142 0.22 3.54 -8.48
CA ILE A 142 0.86 2.25 -8.22
C ILE A 142 0.98 1.51 -9.55
N PRO A 143 2.17 1.00 -9.93
CA PRO A 143 2.32 0.24 -11.16
C PRO A 143 1.44 -1.01 -11.15
N ASP A 144 0.75 -1.27 -12.27
CA ASP A 144 -0.12 -2.43 -12.48
C ASP A 144 0.36 -3.20 -13.72
N GLN A 145 1.43 -3.99 -13.55
CA GLN A 145 1.92 -4.90 -14.59
C GLN A 145 1.92 -6.33 -14.05
N LYS A 146 1.34 -7.24 -14.85
CA LYS A 146 1.22 -8.66 -14.53
C LYS A 146 2.60 -9.28 -14.29
N GLY A 147 2.70 -10.09 -13.24
CA GLY A 147 3.92 -10.83 -12.88
C GLY A 147 4.99 -10.01 -12.17
N ILE A 148 4.75 -8.73 -11.86
CA ILE A 148 5.64 -7.93 -11.01
C ILE A 148 5.23 -8.06 -9.55
N ASN A 149 6.24 -8.15 -8.67
CA ASN A 149 6.13 -8.10 -7.23
C ASN A 149 6.67 -6.76 -6.69
N LEU A 150 5.84 -6.06 -5.92
CA LEU A 150 6.14 -4.75 -5.31
C LEU A 150 6.27 -4.83 -3.77
N ASN A 151 6.36 -6.02 -3.16
CA ASN A 151 6.40 -6.17 -1.70
C ASN A 151 7.57 -5.44 -1.04
N THR A 152 8.68 -5.25 -1.75
CA THR A 152 9.86 -4.50 -1.28
C THR A 152 9.77 -3.00 -1.57
N THR A 153 8.81 -2.57 -2.40
CA THR A 153 8.58 -1.16 -2.74
C THR A 153 7.63 -0.55 -1.72
N ARG A 154 8.04 0.54 -1.08
CA ARG A 154 7.17 1.27 -0.16
C ARG A 154 6.25 2.20 -0.96
N ARG A 155 5.02 2.42 -0.47
CA ARG A 155 4.02 3.24 -1.20
C ARG A 155 4.53 4.66 -1.46
N GLU A 156 5.26 5.24 -0.52
CA GLU A 156 5.88 6.56 -0.62
C GLU A 156 6.95 6.68 -1.71
N ASP A 157 7.64 5.57 -2.04
CA ASP A 157 8.67 5.58 -3.09
C ASP A 157 8.01 5.80 -4.47
N ALA A 158 6.74 5.41 -4.61
CA ALA A 158 5.92 5.60 -5.81
C ALA A 158 5.28 6.99 -5.92
N ILE A 159 5.27 7.79 -4.85
CA ILE A 159 4.64 9.13 -4.84
C ILE A 159 5.64 10.17 -5.32
N GLY A 160 5.48 10.62 -6.57
CA GLY A 160 6.21 11.73 -7.16
C GLY A 160 6.58 11.50 -8.63
N ILE A 161 6.44 12.54 -9.45
CA ILE A 161 6.99 12.58 -10.80
C ILE A 161 8.52 12.40 -10.76
N ARG A 162 9.09 11.67 -11.73
CA ARG A 162 10.53 11.33 -11.82
C ARG A 162 11.06 10.46 -10.67
N ARG A 163 10.18 9.93 -9.82
CA ARG A 163 10.56 8.92 -8.83
C ARG A 163 10.94 7.61 -9.51
N ARG A 164 11.71 6.82 -8.78
CA ARG A 164 12.22 5.54 -9.23
C ARG A 164 12.02 4.53 -8.12
N ILE A 165 11.44 3.40 -8.50
CA ILE A 165 11.24 2.25 -7.63
C ILE A 165 11.92 1.03 -8.26
N HIS A 166 12.12 0.01 -7.43
CA HIS A 166 12.68 -1.26 -7.86
C HIS A 166 11.66 -2.36 -7.60
N ALA A 167 11.35 -3.12 -8.64
CA ALA A 167 10.44 -4.24 -8.58
C ALA A 167 11.15 -5.51 -9.05
N SER A 168 10.71 -6.64 -8.51
CA SER A 168 11.15 -7.97 -8.96
C SER A 168 9.99 -8.67 -9.66
N CYS A 169 10.27 -9.74 -10.39
CA CYS A 169 9.17 -10.61 -10.81
C CYS A 169 8.60 -11.41 -9.62
N SER A 170 7.32 -11.73 -9.70
CA SER A 170 6.66 -12.66 -8.80
C SER A 170 7.19 -14.08 -9.03
N ASP A 171 6.97 -14.95 -8.05
CA ASP A 171 7.26 -16.37 -8.18
C ASP A 171 6.50 -16.96 -9.39
N GLY A 172 7.11 -17.94 -10.08
CA GLY A 172 6.59 -18.48 -11.35
C GLY A 172 6.94 -17.64 -12.59
N TYR A 173 7.71 -16.56 -12.44
CA TYR A 173 8.17 -15.73 -13.57
C TYR A 173 9.68 -15.62 -13.61
N SER A 174 10.22 -15.60 -14.83
CA SER A 174 11.60 -15.26 -15.12
C SER A 174 11.76 -13.76 -15.34
N GLN A 175 12.75 -13.16 -14.68
CA GLN A 175 13.02 -11.73 -14.78
C GLN A 175 14.04 -11.44 -15.89
N SER A 176 13.68 -10.50 -16.76
CA SER A 176 14.61 -9.83 -17.69
C SER A 176 14.62 -8.33 -17.46
N GLY A 177 15.78 -7.69 -17.64
CA GLY A 177 15.98 -6.27 -17.39
C GLY A 177 16.37 -5.94 -15.93
N SER A 178 16.42 -4.64 -15.65
CA SER A 178 17.03 -4.12 -14.41
C SER A 178 16.11 -4.11 -13.18
N GLY A 179 14.82 -4.44 -13.31
CA GLY A 179 13.85 -4.27 -12.21
C GLY A 179 13.47 -2.81 -11.95
N ARG A 180 13.91 -1.87 -12.78
CA ARG A 180 13.83 -0.43 -12.50
C ARG A 180 12.60 0.18 -13.15
N LEU A 181 11.72 0.78 -12.37
CA LEU A 181 10.56 1.51 -12.86
C LEU A 181 10.78 3.01 -12.62
N ASN A 182 10.54 3.84 -13.63
CA ASN A 182 10.72 5.29 -13.53
C ASN A 182 9.42 6.00 -13.87
N CYS A 183 8.90 6.82 -12.94
CA CYS A 183 7.70 7.61 -13.14
C CYS A 183 8.00 8.79 -14.08
N GLN A 184 7.32 8.89 -15.21
CA GLN A 184 7.51 9.92 -16.23
C GLN A 184 6.68 11.16 -15.92
N SER A 185 6.96 12.28 -16.61
CA SER A 185 6.25 13.55 -16.39
C SER A 185 4.81 13.58 -16.87
N ASN A 186 4.41 12.62 -17.72
CA ASN A 186 3.05 12.43 -18.18
C ASN A 186 2.20 11.58 -17.21
N GLY A 187 2.75 11.16 -16.06
CA GLY A 187 2.03 10.31 -15.11
C GLY A 187 2.08 8.81 -15.43
N GLU A 188 2.91 8.38 -16.41
CA GLU A 188 3.06 6.97 -16.76
C GLU A 188 4.36 6.37 -16.21
N TRP A 189 4.31 5.08 -15.86
CA TRP A 189 5.49 4.31 -15.46
C TRP A 189 6.26 3.80 -16.68
N LYS A 190 7.56 4.10 -16.74
CA LYS A 190 8.50 3.45 -17.65
C LYS A 190 9.09 2.21 -17.02
N TYR A 191 8.72 1.04 -17.53
CA TYR A 191 9.17 -0.27 -17.06
C TYR A 191 10.50 -0.67 -17.72
N ASN A 192 11.51 -0.98 -16.90
CA ASN A 192 12.75 -1.65 -17.33
C ASN A 192 12.83 -3.01 -16.62
N ILE A 193 11.76 -3.77 -16.76
CA ILE A 193 11.60 -5.14 -16.29
C ILE A 193 10.59 -5.83 -17.21
N VAL A 194 10.88 -7.08 -17.54
CA VAL A 194 9.99 -7.98 -18.26
C VAL A 194 9.89 -9.26 -17.43
N CYS A 195 8.68 -9.63 -17.05
CA CYS A 195 8.40 -10.87 -16.33
C CYS A 195 7.73 -11.84 -17.30
N THR A 196 8.43 -12.92 -17.61
CA THR A 196 7.93 -13.96 -18.51
C THR A 196 7.55 -15.17 -17.70
N ASP A 197 6.32 -15.63 -17.88
CA ASP A 197 5.80 -16.85 -17.28
C ASP A 197 6.78 -18.03 -17.50
N ILE A 198 7.04 -18.79 -16.44
CA ILE A 198 7.85 -20.01 -16.53
C ILE A 198 6.89 -21.16 -16.76
N ASP A 199 7.07 -21.90 -17.85
CA ASP A 199 6.30 -23.13 -18.05
C ASP A 199 6.91 -24.27 -17.22
N GLU A 200 6.35 -24.50 -16.02
CA GLU A 200 6.84 -25.55 -15.14
C GLU A 200 6.59 -26.95 -15.70
N CYS A 201 5.63 -27.11 -16.62
CA CYS A 201 5.28 -28.38 -17.24
C CYS A 201 6.37 -28.89 -18.21
N LEU A 202 7.23 -28.01 -18.75
CA LEU A 202 8.36 -28.41 -19.59
C LEU A 202 9.36 -29.32 -18.89
N SER A 203 9.43 -29.25 -17.56
CA SER A 203 10.27 -30.15 -16.76
C SER A 203 9.71 -31.57 -16.64
N ASN A 204 8.55 -31.85 -17.24
CA ASN A 204 7.76 -33.08 -17.07
C ASN A 204 7.65 -33.49 -15.59
N PRO A 205 7.16 -32.61 -14.70
CA PRO A 205 7.09 -32.89 -13.28
C PRO A 205 6.05 -33.98 -12.94
N CYS A 206 5.10 -34.24 -13.84
CA CYS A 206 4.09 -35.29 -13.69
C CYS A 206 4.66 -36.69 -13.93
N GLN A 207 4.60 -37.54 -12.90
CA GLN A 207 4.85 -38.98 -13.03
C GLN A 207 3.52 -39.75 -13.08
N ASN A 208 3.58 -41.05 -13.43
CA ASN A 208 2.42 -41.97 -13.38
C ASN A 208 1.20 -41.56 -14.24
N GLY A 209 1.41 -40.89 -15.37
CA GLY A 209 0.35 -40.57 -16.33
C GLY A 209 -0.57 -39.41 -15.93
N GLY A 210 -0.17 -38.57 -14.98
CA GLY A 210 -0.82 -37.28 -14.73
C GLY A 210 -0.60 -36.28 -15.88
N THR A 211 -1.54 -35.33 -16.03
CA THR A 211 -1.46 -34.24 -17.00
C THR A 211 -1.06 -32.95 -16.28
N CYS A 212 -0.07 -32.23 -16.81
CA CYS A 212 0.32 -30.91 -16.34
C CYS A 212 -0.32 -29.84 -17.22
N SER A 213 -0.88 -28.79 -16.61
CA SER A 213 -1.35 -27.59 -17.30
C SER A 213 -0.62 -26.37 -16.76
N ASN A 214 0.11 -25.69 -17.63
CA ASN A 214 0.76 -24.44 -17.27
C ASN A 214 -0.28 -23.32 -17.16
N ASN A 215 -0.19 -22.52 -16.10
CA ASN A 215 -0.98 -21.32 -15.91
C ASN A 215 -0.04 -20.13 -15.75
N ASN A 216 -0.61 -18.94 -15.71
CA ASN A 216 0.20 -17.74 -15.62
C ASN A 216 0.66 -17.47 -14.17
N GLY A 217 1.93 -17.76 -13.88
CA GLY A 217 2.61 -17.66 -12.59
C GLY A 217 2.42 -18.90 -11.71
N SER A 218 1.85 -19.98 -12.25
CA SER A 218 1.58 -21.22 -11.52
C SER A 218 1.24 -22.34 -12.49
N PHE A 219 1.03 -23.55 -11.99
CA PHE A 219 0.64 -24.69 -12.80
C PHE A 219 -0.33 -25.59 -12.02
N THR A 220 -1.15 -26.34 -12.76
CA THR A 220 -2.12 -27.29 -12.20
C THR A 220 -1.80 -28.70 -12.67
N PHE A 221 -2.09 -29.67 -11.81
CA PHE A 221 -2.00 -31.09 -12.13
C PHE A 221 -3.38 -31.73 -12.19
N LEU A 222 -3.65 -32.48 -13.25
CA LEU A 222 -4.84 -33.33 -13.36
C LEU A 222 -4.40 -34.80 -13.28
N LYS A 223 -4.99 -35.56 -12.36
CA LYS A 223 -4.83 -37.02 -12.38
C LYS A 223 -5.61 -37.58 -13.56
N ARG A 224 -5.06 -38.60 -14.24
CA ARG A 224 -5.92 -39.50 -15.02
C ARG A 224 -6.79 -40.27 -14.05
N GLU A 225 -8.11 -40.27 -14.25
CA GLU A 225 -8.93 -41.38 -13.78
C GLU A 225 -8.32 -42.67 -14.34
N MET A 226 -8.07 -43.66 -13.49
CA MET A 226 -7.84 -45.03 -13.95
C MET A 226 -9.15 -45.54 -14.56
N GLN A 227 -9.45 -45.15 -15.79
CA GLN A 227 -10.53 -45.78 -16.55
C GLN A 227 -10.11 -47.21 -16.86
N ASN A 228 -10.70 -48.15 -16.11
CA ASN A 228 -10.81 -49.58 -16.42
C ASN A 228 -9.50 -50.38 -16.57
N ILE A 229 -8.80 -50.64 -15.45
CA ILE A 229 -7.97 -51.86 -15.36
C ILE A 229 -8.50 -52.75 -14.25
N ILE A 230 -9.51 -53.58 -14.57
CA ILE A 230 -9.74 -54.84 -13.86
C ILE A 230 -9.84 -55.94 -14.91
N ARG A 231 -8.68 -56.49 -15.30
CA ARG A 231 -8.54 -57.93 -15.58
C ARG A 231 -7.13 -58.37 -15.17
N SER A 232 -7.00 -58.67 -13.89
CA SER A 232 -6.17 -59.78 -13.46
C SER A 232 -6.64 -60.15 -12.06
N LYS A 233 -7.32 -61.30 -11.95
CA LYS A 233 -7.28 -62.06 -10.69
C LYS A 233 -5.79 -62.29 -10.43
N ASP A 234 -5.29 -61.83 -9.28
CA ASP A 234 -4.06 -62.26 -8.58
C ASP A 234 -3.43 -61.10 -7.77
N LEU A 235 -4.25 -60.31 -7.07
CA LEU A 235 -3.83 -59.42 -5.99
C LEU A 235 -4.84 -59.57 -4.84
N GLU A 236 -4.42 -60.23 -3.76
CA GLU A 236 -5.06 -60.09 -2.45
C GLU A 236 -4.93 -58.63 -2.00
N TRP A 237 -5.92 -58.12 -1.26
CA TRP A 237 -6.19 -56.70 -0.91
C TRP A 237 -7.05 -55.93 -1.92
N GLY A 238 -8.33 -56.28 -2.00
CA GLY A 238 -9.35 -55.55 -2.77
C GLY A 238 -9.82 -54.27 -2.05
N ILE A 239 -9.82 -53.15 -2.78
CA ILE A 239 -10.50 -51.90 -2.41
C ILE A 239 -11.93 -51.96 -2.96
N PHE A 240 -12.92 -51.67 -2.10
CA PHE A 240 -14.33 -51.55 -2.48
C PHE A 240 -14.58 -50.26 -3.27
N SER A 241 -15.37 -50.39 -4.34
CA SER A 241 -15.96 -49.27 -5.08
C SER A 241 -16.93 -48.48 -4.19
N VAL A 242 -16.76 -47.16 -4.13
CA VAL A 242 -17.84 -46.25 -3.75
C VAL A 242 -18.44 -45.72 -5.04
N ASN A 243 -19.66 -46.13 -5.35
CA ASN A 243 -20.45 -45.55 -6.43
C ASN A 243 -20.69 -44.06 -6.14
N GLY A 244 -19.96 -43.19 -6.81
CA GLY A 244 -20.16 -41.76 -6.76
C GLY A 244 -19.12 -41.03 -7.60
N LEU A 245 -19.58 -40.21 -8.54
CA LEU A 245 -18.76 -39.22 -9.23
C LEU A 245 -17.99 -38.39 -8.19
N LEU A 246 -16.69 -38.62 -8.06
CA LEU A 246 -15.82 -37.69 -7.35
C LEU A 246 -15.57 -36.49 -8.26
N PRO A 247 -15.78 -35.24 -7.81
CA PRO A 247 -15.48 -34.08 -8.62
C PRO A 247 -13.98 -33.99 -8.88
N GLU A 248 -13.60 -33.46 -10.05
CA GLU A 248 -12.23 -33.08 -10.39
C GLU A 248 -11.61 -32.29 -9.23
N LEU A 249 -10.62 -32.86 -8.56
CA LEU A 249 -9.88 -32.17 -7.51
C LEU A 249 -8.67 -31.46 -8.14
N ASP A 250 -8.88 -30.20 -8.51
CA ASP A 250 -7.82 -29.27 -8.91
C ASP A 250 -7.02 -28.85 -7.68
N TYR A 251 -5.71 -29.15 -7.66
CA TYR A 251 -4.80 -28.63 -6.65
C TYR A 251 -3.85 -27.61 -7.29
N SER A 252 -3.95 -26.34 -6.90
CA SER A 252 -3.00 -25.28 -7.25
C SER A 252 -1.82 -25.32 -6.29
N VAL A 253 -0.58 -25.43 -6.80
CA VAL A 253 0.63 -25.51 -5.97
C VAL A 253 1.47 -24.23 -6.14
N PRO A 254 1.77 -23.48 -5.06
CA PRO A 254 2.67 -22.33 -5.13
C PRO A 254 4.15 -22.77 -5.21
N PHE A 255 4.97 -21.94 -5.86
CA PHE A 255 6.40 -22.15 -6.21
C PHE A 255 7.34 -22.65 -5.11
N GLN A 256 6.99 -22.52 -3.82
CA GLN A 256 7.88 -22.92 -2.71
C GLN A 256 7.73 -24.37 -2.20
N SER A 257 6.91 -25.22 -2.81
CA SER A 257 6.95 -26.65 -2.45
C SER A 257 8.10 -27.34 -3.19
N GLU A 258 9.10 -27.77 -2.44
CA GLU A 258 10.13 -28.70 -2.92
C GLU A 258 9.50 -29.84 -3.73
N LYS A 259 10.12 -30.11 -4.88
CA LYS A 259 9.94 -31.15 -5.89
C LYS A 259 9.36 -32.49 -5.42
N PHE A 260 8.14 -32.51 -4.93
CA PHE A 260 7.48 -33.74 -4.54
C PHE A 260 6.01 -33.70 -4.89
N CYS A 261 5.64 -34.45 -5.93
CA CYS A 261 4.31 -35.02 -6.04
C CYS A 261 4.12 -36.04 -4.91
N PHE A 262 3.89 -35.58 -3.67
CA PHE A 262 3.45 -36.49 -2.62
C PHE A 262 1.95 -36.71 -2.73
N ILE A 263 1.59 -37.98 -2.75
CA ILE A 263 0.24 -38.47 -2.52
C ILE A 263 -0.13 -38.09 -1.09
N VAL A 264 -1.03 -37.12 -0.89
CA VAL A 264 -1.78 -37.03 0.38
C VAL A 264 -2.86 -38.12 0.32
N LEU A 265 -2.49 -39.34 0.68
CA LEU A 265 -3.45 -40.37 1.08
C LEU A 265 -3.95 -39.93 2.45
N MET A 266 -5.05 -39.19 2.50
CA MET A 266 -5.83 -39.11 3.74
C MET A 266 -6.47 -40.48 3.94
N LEU A 267 -5.81 -41.34 4.71
CA LEU A 267 -6.51 -42.42 5.40
C LEU A 267 -7.42 -41.72 6.41
N ALA A 268 -8.67 -41.48 5.99
CA ALA A 268 -9.74 -41.11 6.90
C ALA A 268 -10.08 -42.36 7.72
N GLU A 269 -9.35 -42.57 8.81
CA GLU A 269 -9.88 -43.37 9.91
C GLU A 269 -10.68 -42.42 10.81
N ASP A 270 -11.93 -42.80 11.00
CA ASP A 270 -12.96 -42.21 11.86
C ASP A 270 -13.71 -40.95 11.38
N MET A 271 -14.80 -41.24 10.66
CA MET A 271 -16.00 -40.41 10.63
C MET A 271 -16.48 -40.09 12.05
N THR A 272 -16.34 -38.83 12.47
CA THR A 272 -17.37 -38.18 13.29
C THR A 272 -17.63 -36.76 12.79
N PHE A 273 -18.88 -36.53 12.42
CA PHE A 273 -19.43 -35.25 12.02
C PHE A 273 -19.47 -34.33 13.25
N MET A 274 -18.67 -33.25 13.27
CA MET A 274 -19.04 -31.94 13.84
C MET A 274 -17.88 -30.94 13.71
N GLY A 275 -18.18 -29.75 13.16
CA GLY A 275 -17.41 -28.52 13.43
C GLY A 275 -16.34 -28.16 12.41
N TYR A 276 -16.46 -26.94 11.85
CA TYR A 276 -15.43 -26.25 11.10
C TYR A 276 -14.17 -26.10 11.95
N GLU A 277 -13.01 -26.59 11.50
CA GLU A 277 -11.71 -26.05 11.88
C GLU A 277 -10.61 -26.50 10.89
N ALA A 278 -9.79 -25.54 10.46
CA ALA A 278 -8.70 -25.71 9.51
C ALA A 278 -7.51 -26.42 10.18
N TYR A 279 -7.10 -27.58 9.66
CA TYR A 279 -5.95 -28.30 10.21
C TYR A 279 -4.64 -27.94 9.52
N ARG A 280 -3.70 -27.53 10.36
CA ARG A 280 -2.31 -27.13 10.13
C ARG A 280 -1.51 -28.31 9.58
N ALA A 281 -0.89 -28.14 8.40
CA ALA A 281 0.06 -29.11 7.86
C ALA A 281 1.24 -29.31 8.84
N LYS A 282 1.41 -30.53 9.34
CA LYS A 282 2.51 -30.90 10.24
C LYS A 282 3.74 -31.23 9.37
N LYS A 283 4.81 -30.45 9.54
CA LYS A 283 6.11 -30.63 8.89
C LYS A 283 6.66 -32.01 9.25
N PHE A 284 6.71 -32.94 8.29
CA PHE A 284 7.44 -34.21 8.45
C PHE A 284 8.88 -34.00 8.01
N SER A 285 9.82 -34.37 8.89
CA SER A 285 11.24 -34.29 8.64
C SER A 285 11.69 -35.34 7.63
N GLU A 286 12.67 -34.96 6.81
CA GLU A 286 13.49 -35.83 5.97
C GLU A 286 13.84 -37.14 6.69
N THR A 287 13.62 -38.29 6.04
CA THR A 287 14.53 -39.46 5.96
C THR A 287 13.79 -40.72 5.47
N HIS A 288 13.86 -40.99 4.17
CA HIS A 288 14.52 -42.19 3.62
C HIS A 288 14.29 -42.26 2.10
N LEU A 289 15.35 -41.94 1.37
CA LEU A 289 15.63 -42.50 0.06
C LEU A 289 15.71 -44.02 0.20
N LEU A 290 14.93 -44.75 -0.58
CA LEU A 290 15.33 -46.08 -1.05
C LEU A 290 14.99 -46.15 -2.53
N GLN A 291 16.04 -46.01 -3.34
CA GLN A 291 16.10 -46.43 -4.73
C GLN A 291 15.84 -47.94 -4.79
N LEU A 292 14.93 -48.35 -5.68
CA LEU A 292 15.05 -49.47 -6.62
C LEU A 292 14.00 -49.29 -7.71
#